data_AF-Q17GC0-F1
#
_entry.id   AF-Q17GC0-F1
#
_cell.length_a   1.000
_cell.length_b   1.000
_cell.length_c   1.000
_cell.angle_alpha   90.00
_cell.angle_beta   90.00
_cell.angle_gamma   90.00
#
_symmetry.space_group_name_H-M   'P 1'
#
loop_
_entity.id
_entity.type
_entity.pdbx_description
1 polymer ?
#
loop_
_entity_poly.entity_id
_entity_poly.type
_entity_poly.pdbx_seq_one_letter_code
_entity_poly.pdbx_strand_id
1 'polypeptide(L)'
;MTSSTLVVVLLQFAFAFSFNLGDNANSFEATYGCLQYNTNHGYDYAHPYYSTAKFKNLLITSKNVTIMRMGVLARNDGHIRLSPTEYPYDNTEMNEIVLSGWANTAIEIRRYTRKDHKTRINNQVLKHIGSAGLLSEFRPMMFTMEYDRLGNVKLTKDGDVFPFVEFKDPKISFNYVGFCNWDVPAIYFFDCPVEVDRRVCDRLVFT
;
A
#
# COMPACT_ATOMS: atom_id res chain seq x y z
N MET A 1 69.47 33.00 18.81
CA MET A 1 68.09 33.50 18.64
C MET A 1 67.65 33.22 17.21
N THR A 2 66.86 32.20 16.98
CA THR A 2 65.93 32.10 15.84
C THR A 2 64.87 31.06 16.24
N SER A 3 63.68 31.56 16.52
CA SER A 3 62.48 30.78 16.86
C SER A 3 61.77 30.44 15.55
N SER A 4 61.59 29.15 15.27
CA SER A 4 60.79 28.68 14.14
C SER A 4 59.34 28.54 14.60
N THR A 5 58.48 29.44 14.13
CA THR A 5 57.05 29.46 14.42
C THR A 5 56.34 28.37 13.61
N LEU A 6 55.66 27.45 14.29
CA LEU A 6 54.84 26.41 13.69
C LEU A 6 53.47 27.00 13.33
N VAL A 7 53.14 27.06 12.03
CA VAL A 7 51.80 27.48 11.57
C VAL A 7 50.88 26.26 11.59
N VAL A 8 49.91 26.24 12.50
CA VAL A 8 48.85 25.23 12.55
C VAL A 8 47.65 25.76 11.78
N VAL A 9 47.34 25.14 10.63
CA VAL A 9 46.16 25.45 9.83
C VAL A 9 44.99 24.60 10.36
N LEU A 10 44.03 25.24 11.03
CA LEU A 10 42.78 24.61 11.45
C LEU A 10 41.76 24.67 10.30
N LEU A 11 41.59 23.55 9.60
CA LEU A 11 40.48 23.34 8.66
C LEU A 11 39.20 23.05 9.45
N GLN A 12 38.31 24.03 9.57
CA GLN A 12 36.95 23.81 10.04
C GLN A 12 36.12 23.15 8.93
N PHE A 13 35.92 21.83 9.03
CA PHE A 13 34.88 21.15 8.29
C PHE A 13 33.53 21.50 8.94
N ALA A 14 32.78 22.40 8.31
CA ALA A 14 31.36 22.59 8.61
C ALA A 14 30.60 21.35 8.10
N PHE A 15 30.46 20.34 8.95
CA PHE A 15 29.46 19.30 8.74
C PHE A 15 28.08 19.95 8.90
N ALA A 16 27.42 20.23 7.78
CA ALA A 16 25.98 20.39 7.79
C ALA A 16 25.40 19.05 8.27
N PHE A 17 25.01 18.98 9.54
CA PHE A 17 24.17 17.90 10.03
C PHE A 17 22.87 17.99 9.24
N SER A 18 22.71 17.10 8.26
CA SER A 18 21.39 16.75 7.77
C SER A 18 20.59 16.34 9.00
N PHE A 19 19.55 17.12 9.34
CA PHE A 19 18.58 16.69 10.33
C PHE A 19 17.95 15.40 9.81
N ASN A 20 18.47 14.26 10.25
CA ASN A 20 17.71 13.02 10.22
C ASN A 20 16.49 13.30 11.10
N LEU A 21 15.32 13.48 10.49
CA LEU A 21 14.02 13.26 11.13
C LEU A 21 13.93 11.76 11.47
N GLY A 22 14.84 11.31 12.33
CA GLY A 22 15.09 9.92 12.67
C GLY A 22 13.94 9.35 13.49
N ASP A 23 13.71 8.04 13.31
CA ASP A 23 12.95 7.04 14.09
C ASP A 23 11.56 7.35 14.68
N ASN A 24 11.19 8.61 14.86
CA ASN A 24 9.93 9.09 15.43
C ASN A 24 9.12 9.97 14.46
N ALA A 25 9.47 9.96 13.18
CA ALA A 25 8.68 10.62 12.15
C ALA A 25 7.23 10.08 12.17
N ASN A 26 6.26 10.96 12.00
CA ASN A 26 4.86 10.55 12.00
C ASN A 26 4.56 9.73 10.74
N SER A 27 4.53 8.40 10.89
CA SER A 27 4.26 7.49 9.77
C SER A 27 2.90 7.72 9.08
N PHE A 28 1.95 8.40 9.75
CA PHE A 28 0.66 8.76 9.16
C PHE A 28 0.75 9.93 8.18
N GLU A 29 1.83 10.72 8.16
CA GLU A 29 2.00 11.75 7.11
C GLU A 29 2.01 11.13 5.70
N ALA A 30 2.41 9.87 5.58
CA ALA A 30 2.38 9.14 4.32
C ALA A 30 0.96 8.89 3.79
N THR A 31 -0.08 9.01 4.63
CA THR A 31 -1.48 8.81 4.24
C THR A 31 -2.18 10.12 3.83
N TYR A 32 -1.46 11.25 3.84
CA TYR A 32 -2.04 12.54 3.50
C TYR A 32 -2.64 12.55 2.08
N GLY A 33 -3.89 13.02 1.98
CA GLY A 33 -4.64 13.08 0.73
C GLY A 33 -5.29 11.77 0.28
N CYS A 34 -5.08 10.66 1.01
CA CYS A 34 -5.78 9.40 0.74
C CYS A 34 -7.26 9.46 1.17
N LEU A 35 -8.09 8.69 0.48
CA LEU A 35 -9.37 8.24 1.03
C LEU A 35 -9.13 7.18 2.11
N GLN A 36 -10.08 7.01 3.03
CA GLN A 36 -9.98 6.06 4.14
C GLN A 36 -11.24 5.19 4.27
N TYR A 37 -11.05 3.90 4.55
CA TYR A 37 -12.12 2.98 4.92
C TYR A 37 -11.70 2.09 6.10
N ASN A 38 -12.58 1.97 7.09
CA ASN A 38 -12.33 1.23 8.32
C ASN A 38 -13.19 -0.04 8.34
N THR A 39 -12.57 -1.19 8.57
CA THR A 39 -13.27 -2.49 8.65
C THR A 39 -13.31 -2.99 10.09
N ASN A 40 -14.49 -3.42 10.55
CA ASN A 40 -14.68 -4.05 11.86
C ASN A 40 -15.79 -5.13 11.87
N HIS A 41 -16.24 -5.57 10.70
CA HIS A 41 -17.38 -6.47 10.55
C HIS A 41 -17.00 -7.93 10.23
N GLY A 42 -15.73 -8.19 9.93
CA GLY A 42 -15.22 -9.51 9.61
C GLY A 42 -15.38 -9.89 8.13
N TYR A 43 -14.72 -10.98 7.75
CA TYR A 43 -14.43 -11.32 6.35
C TYR A 43 -15.66 -11.47 5.45
N ASP A 44 -16.72 -12.02 6.04
CA ASP A 44 -17.96 -12.41 5.37
C ASP A 44 -18.96 -11.26 5.25
N TYR A 45 -18.65 -10.06 5.77
CA TYR A 45 -19.53 -8.91 5.65
C TYR A 45 -19.64 -8.42 4.19
N ALA A 46 -20.78 -7.79 3.87
CA ALA A 46 -21.02 -7.14 2.59
C ALA A 46 -20.27 -5.79 2.52
N HIS A 47 -18.95 -5.87 2.49
CA HIS A 47 -18.08 -4.69 2.37
C HIS A 47 -18.31 -3.94 1.05
N PRO A 48 -18.19 -2.60 1.07
CA PRO A 48 -18.34 -1.79 -0.13
C PRO A 48 -17.19 -2.04 -1.11
N TYR A 49 -17.49 -1.81 -2.39
CA TYR A 49 -16.53 -1.81 -3.47
C TYR A 49 -16.54 -0.44 -4.14
N TYR A 50 -15.36 0.16 -4.27
CA TYR A 50 -15.20 1.49 -4.82
C TYR A 50 -14.79 1.41 -6.28
N SER A 51 -15.53 2.08 -7.17
CA SER A 51 -15.17 2.16 -8.58
C SER A 51 -13.87 2.93 -8.76
N THR A 52 -12.89 2.31 -9.41
CA THR A 52 -11.60 2.94 -9.69
C THR A 52 -11.70 4.04 -10.73
N ALA A 53 -12.76 4.05 -11.55
CA ALA A 53 -13.04 5.17 -12.46
C ALA A 53 -13.33 6.50 -11.71
N LYS A 54 -13.65 6.45 -10.42
CA LYS A 54 -13.87 7.63 -9.57
C LYS A 54 -12.61 8.10 -8.84
N PHE A 55 -11.52 7.34 -8.92
CA PHE A 55 -10.27 7.67 -8.23
C PHE A 55 -9.56 8.84 -8.92
N LYS A 56 -9.03 9.77 -8.11
CA LYS A 56 -8.39 11.00 -8.59
C LYS A 56 -6.88 10.87 -8.74
N ASN A 57 -6.27 9.91 -8.05
CA ASN A 57 -4.82 9.75 -7.95
C ASN A 57 -4.29 8.52 -8.70
N LEU A 58 -5.10 7.92 -9.58
CA LEU A 58 -4.63 6.89 -10.51
C LEU A 58 -3.68 7.50 -11.54
N LEU A 59 -2.50 6.92 -11.70
CA LEU A 59 -1.58 7.28 -12.76
C LEU A 59 -1.58 6.21 -13.85
N ILE A 60 -1.58 6.64 -15.11
CA ILE A 60 -1.40 5.75 -16.26
C ILE A 60 -0.12 6.18 -16.96
N THR A 61 0.86 5.29 -17.00
CA THR A 61 2.13 5.57 -17.69
C THR A 61 1.96 5.54 -19.20
N SER A 62 2.94 6.07 -19.93
CA SER A 62 2.99 5.99 -21.40
C SER A 62 2.99 4.56 -21.95
N LYS A 63 3.39 3.57 -21.14
CA LYS A 63 3.34 2.13 -21.46
C LYS A 63 2.00 1.48 -21.09
N ASN A 64 1.00 2.29 -20.71
CA ASN A 64 -0.30 1.84 -20.22
C ASN A 64 -0.20 0.90 -19.00
N VAL A 65 0.73 1.21 -18.10
CA VAL A 65 0.74 0.63 -16.75
C VAL A 65 -0.09 1.54 -15.86
N THR A 66 -1.10 0.99 -15.21
CA THR A 66 -1.88 1.68 -14.18
C THR A 66 -1.16 1.56 -12.85
N ILE A 67 -1.05 2.67 -12.13
CA ILE A 67 -0.36 2.79 -10.86
C ILE A 67 -1.38 3.30 -9.84
N MET A 68 -1.57 2.53 -8.76
CA MET A 68 -2.46 2.88 -7.66
C MET A 68 -1.69 2.81 -6.35
N ARG A 69 -1.55 3.94 -5.66
CA ARG A 69 -0.96 3.98 -4.32
C ARG A 69 -2.04 3.82 -3.26
N MET A 70 -1.74 3.00 -2.26
CA MET A 70 -2.64 2.68 -1.15
C MET A 70 -1.85 2.26 0.08
N GLY A 71 -2.52 1.97 1.18
CA GLY A 71 -1.90 1.42 2.36
C GLY A 71 -2.87 0.74 3.30
N VAL A 72 -2.30 -0.02 4.23
CA VAL A 72 -3.03 -0.79 5.23
C VAL A 72 -2.42 -0.56 6.60
N LEU A 73 -3.26 -0.27 7.58
CA LEU A 73 -2.92 -0.26 9.00
C LEU A 73 -3.74 -1.36 9.69
N ALA A 74 -3.07 -2.43 10.10
CA ALA A 74 -3.68 -3.58 10.75
C ALA A 74 -2.60 -4.43 11.41
N ARG A 75 -2.97 -5.24 12.41
CA ARG A 75 -2.04 -6.21 13.01
C ARG A 75 -1.67 -7.34 12.03
N ASN A 76 -2.63 -7.80 11.24
CA ASN A 76 -2.55 -8.91 10.29
C ASN A 76 -3.74 -8.83 9.32
N ASP A 77 -3.74 -9.68 8.29
CA ASP A 77 -4.88 -9.92 7.40
C ASP A 77 -5.42 -8.64 6.74
N GLY A 78 -4.55 -7.93 6.01
CA GLY A 78 -4.95 -6.88 5.09
C GLY A 78 -5.51 -7.47 3.79
N HIS A 79 -6.83 -7.61 3.68
CA HIS A 79 -7.51 -8.15 2.52
C HIS A 79 -7.96 -7.06 1.56
N ILE A 80 -7.40 -7.09 0.34
CA ILE A 80 -7.76 -6.20 -0.76
C ILE A 80 -8.39 -7.04 -1.87
N ARG A 81 -9.61 -6.69 -2.24
CA ARG A 81 -10.44 -7.42 -3.21
C ARG A 81 -10.53 -6.63 -4.50
N LEU A 82 -10.19 -7.26 -5.61
CA LEU A 82 -10.19 -6.64 -6.95
C LEU A 82 -11.27 -7.31 -7.80
N SER A 83 -12.21 -6.51 -8.30
CA SER A 83 -13.43 -7.00 -8.92
C SER A 83 -13.75 -6.29 -10.25
N PRO A 84 -14.36 -7.00 -11.22
CA PRO A 84 -14.90 -6.40 -12.43
C PRO A 84 -16.19 -5.58 -12.21
N THR A 85 -16.93 -5.83 -11.11
CA THR A 85 -18.23 -5.22 -10.79
C THR A 85 -18.32 -4.73 -9.34
N GLU A 86 -19.24 -3.80 -9.05
CA GLU A 86 -19.43 -3.22 -7.72
C GLU A 86 -19.96 -4.24 -6.70
N TYR A 87 -20.83 -5.14 -7.16
CA TYR A 87 -21.39 -6.21 -6.34
C TYR A 87 -20.96 -7.54 -6.95
N PRO A 88 -19.76 -8.06 -6.63
CA PRO A 88 -19.26 -9.30 -7.19
C PRO A 88 -19.93 -10.50 -6.55
N TYR A 89 -21.21 -10.67 -6.84
CA TYR A 89 -22.04 -11.81 -6.49
C TYR A 89 -22.44 -12.54 -7.77
N ASP A 90 -23.38 -13.48 -7.70
CA ASP A 90 -23.94 -14.13 -8.90
C ASP A 90 -22.90 -14.84 -9.79
N ASN A 91 -21.95 -15.54 -9.17
CA ASN A 91 -20.84 -16.22 -9.81
C ASN A 91 -19.80 -15.28 -10.46
N THR A 92 -19.58 -14.11 -9.88
CA THR A 92 -18.51 -13.21 -10.30
C THR A 92 -17.13 -13.75 -9.90
N GLU A 93 -16.24 -13.94 -10.87
CA GLU A 93 -14.82 -14.24 -10.65
C GLU A 93 -14.08 -12.95 -10.27
N MET A 94 -13.24 -13.02 -9.24
CA MET A 94 -12.50 -11.88 -8.71
C MET A 94 -11.18 -12.32 -8.05
N ASN A 95 -10.32 -11.36 -7.75
CA ASN A 95 -9.03 -11.58 -7.12
C ASN A 95 -9.00 -11.00 -5.71
N GLU A 96 -8.13 -11.57 -4.88
CA GLU A 96 -7.85 -11.05 -3.55
C GLU A 96 -6.36 -11.13 -3.27
N ILE A 97 -5.86 -10.03 -2.71
CA ILE A 97 -4.52 -9.87 -2.18
C ILE A 97 -4.67 -9.89 -0.67
N VAL A 98 -4.09 -10.89 -0.02
CA VAL A 98 -4.03 -11.01 1.43
C VAL A 98 -2.64 -10.64 1.87
N LEU A 99 -2.49 -9.50 2.51
CA LEU A 99 -1.24 -9.04 3.10
C LEU A 99 -1.16 -9.50 4.56
N SER A 100 -0.03 -10.05 4.98
CA SER A 100 0.21 -10.43 6.37
C SER A 100 -0.83 -11.41 6.94
N GLY A 101 -1.22 -12.40 6.14
CA GLY A 101 -2.03 -13.51 6.62
C GLY A 101 -1.29 -14.43 7.58
N TRP A 102 -2.02 -15.37 8.18
CA TRP A 102 -1.50 -16.36 9.13
C TRP A 102 -0.70 -15.71 10.27
N ALA A 103 -1.33 -14.79 11.00
CA ALA A 103 -0.69 -14.03 12.06
C ALA A 103 0.55 -13.25 11.58
N ASN A 104 0.42 -12.55 10.44
CA ASN A 104 1.45 -11.68 9.89
C ASN A 104 2.72 -12.42 9.39
N THR A 105 2.54 -13.65 8.88
CA THR A 105 3.65 -14.51 8.41
C THR A 105 3.64 -14.80 6.92
N ALA A 106 2.58 -14.44 6.19
CA ALA A 106 2.49 -14.72 4.76
C ALA A 106 1.69 -13.69 3.96
N ILE A 107 1.93 -13.70 2.65
CA ILE A 107 1.13 -13.02 1.64
C ILE A 107 0.53 -14.09 0.74
N GLU A 108 -0.77 -13.99 0.46
CA GLU A 108 -1.45 -14.86 -0.48
C GLU A 108 -2.18 -14.05 -1.55
N ILE A 109 -1.91 -14.37 -2.81
CA ILE A 109 -2.64 -13.88 -3.96
C ILE A 109 -3.52 -15.01 -4.45
N ARG A 110 -4.82 -14.76 -4.54
CA ARG A 110 -5.79 -15.77 -4.94
C ARG A 110 -6.85 -15.22 -5.86
N ARG A 111 -7.47 -16.15 -6.59
CA ARG A 111 -8.63 -15.91 -7.44
C ARG A 111 -9.74 -16.87 -7.03
N TYR A 112 -10.97 -16.39 -7.10
CA TYR A 112 -12.13 -17.20 -6.77
C TYR A 112 -13.41 -16.62 -7.36
N THR A 113 -14.46 -17.42 -7.31
CA THR A 113 -15.80 -17.01 -7.70
C THR A 113 -16.66 -16.76 -6.45
N ARG A 114 -17.35 -15.63 -6.40
CA ARG A 114 -18.33 -15.31 -5.34
C ARG A 114 -19.75 -15.51 -5.82
N LYS A 115 -20.57 -16.15 -4.98
CA LYS A 115 -22.03 -16.22 -5.19
C LYS A 115 -22.77 -15.17 -4.38
N ASP A 116 -22.28 -14.88 -3.18
CA ASP A 116 -22.84 -13.89 -2.28
C ASP A 116 -21.72 -13.37 -1.34
N HIS A 117 -22.10 -12.63 -0.29
CA HIS A 117 -21.16 -12.04 0.65
C HIS A 117 -20.30 -13.07 1.44
N LYS A 118 -20.79 -14.29 1.62
CA LYS A 118 -20.15 -15.37 2.39
C LYS A 118 -19.62 -16.50 1.50
N THR A 119 -20.35 -16.80 0.42
CA THR A 119 -20.07 -17.99 -0.39
C THR A 119 -19.01 -17.72 -1.44
N ARG A 120 -17.88 -18.41 -1.29
CA ARG A 120 -16.79 -18.50 -2.27
C ARG A 120 -16.63 -19.92 -2.79
N ILE A 121 -16.43 -20.07 -4.09
CA ILE A 121 -16.09 -21.33 -4.76
C ILE A 121 -14.89 -21.16 -5.70
N ASN A 122 -14.37 -22.26 -6.23
CA ASN A 122 -13.28 -22.28 -7.23
C ASN A 122 -12.03 -21.51 -6.77
N ASN A 123 -11.66 -21.66 -5.50
CA ASN A 123 -10.53 -20.93 -4.94
C ASN A 123 -9.22 -21.45 -5.52
N GLN A 124 -8.42 -20.55 -6.10
CA GLN A 124 -7.14 -20.84 -6.71
C GLN A 124 -6.09 -19.90 -6.12
N VAL A 125 -5.07 -20.48 -5.48
CA VAL A 125 -3.89 -19.72 -5.06
C VAL A 125 -3.00 -19.48 -6.28
N LEU A 126 -2.75 -18.21 -6.58
CA LEU A 126 -1.89 -17.76 -7.67
C LEU A 126 -0.45 -17.57 -7.19
N LYS A 127 -0.28 -17.12 -5.95
CA LYS A 127 1.02 -16.96 -5.32
C LYS A 127 0.90 -17.01 -3.79
N HIS A 128 1.87 -17.65 -3.15
CA HIS A 128 2.03 -17.67 -1.70
C HIS A 128 3.49 -17.34 -1.37
N ILE A 129 3.72 -16.40 -0.46
CA ILE A 129 5.05 -15.89 -0.10
C ILE A 129 5.11 -15.74 1.42
N GLY A 130 6.20 -16.15 2.05
CA GLY A 130 6.43 -15.81 3.46
C GLY A 130 6.71 -14.32 3.62
N SER A 131 6.13 -13.70 4.65
CA SER A 131 6.39 -12.30 5.01
C SER A 131 6.62 -12.21 6.51
N ALA A 132 7.74 -11.68 6.97
CA ALA A 132 7.99 -11.50 8.40
C ALA A 132 7.52 -10.11 8.85
N GLY A 133 6.29 -10.00 9.38
CA GLY A 133 5.85 -8.78 10.05
C GLY A 133 5.62 -7.58 9.12
N LEU A 134 5.01 -7.79 7.95
CA LEU A 134 4.82 -6.73 6.95
C LEU A 134 3.84 -5.64 7.43
N LEU A 135 2.72 -6.01 8.06
CA LEU A 135 1.74 -5.07 8.59
C LEU A 135 2.02 -4.74 10.06
N SER A 136 1.56 -3.57 10.49
CA SER A 136 1.63 -3.09 11.87
C SER A 136 0.33 -2.39 12.24
N GLU A 137 -0.14 -2.60 13.46
CA GLU A 137 -1.29 -1.87 14.01
C GLU A 137 -0.96 -0.42 14.40
N PHE A 138 0.33 -0.04 14.36
CA PHE A 138 0.80 1.29 14.77
C PHE A 138 1.37 2.14 13.63
N ARG A 139 1.66 1.53 12.48
CA ARG A 139 2.29 2.21 11.34
C ARG A 139 1.65 1.78 10.02
N PRO A 140 1.08 2.71 9.22
CA PRO A 140 0.52 2.38 7.92
C PRO A 140 1.60 1.80 7.00
N MET A 141 1.33 0.62 6.44
CA MET A 141 2.14 0.04 5.39
C MET A 141 1.65 0.60 4.04
N MET A 142 2.38 1.59 3.52
CA MET A 142 2.08 2.23 2.23
C MET A 142 2.83 1.54 1.10
N PHE A 143 2.14 1.35 -0.02
CA PHE A 143 2.69 0.71 -1.20
C PHE A 143 1.96 1.14 -2.46
N THR A 144 2.62 0.87 -3.58
CA THR A 144 2.08 1.07 -4.92
C THR A 144 1.79 -0.26 -5.58
N MET A 145 0.60 -0.39 -6.16
CA MET A 145 0.23 -1.47 -7.06
C MET A 145 0.35 -0.99 -8.51
N GLU A 146 1.26 -1.62 -9.25
CA GLU A 146 1.36 -1.47 -10.70
C GLU A 146 0.64 -2.62 -11.39
N TYR A 147 -0.11 -2.32 -12.43
CA TYR A 147 -0.81 -3.30 -13.26
C TYR A 147 -0.68 -2.94 -14.75
N ASP A 148 -0.33 -3.92 -15.58
CA ASP A 148 -0.32 -3.75 -17.04
C ASP A 148 -1.42 -4.54 -17.75
N ARG A 149 -1.65 -4.21 -19.03
CA ARG A 149 -2.69 -4.86 -19.85
C ARG A 149 -2.51 -6.36 -20.05
N LEU A 150 -1.33 -6.92 -19.74
CA LEU A 150 -1.03 -8.34 -19.87
C LEU A 150 -1.32 -9.12 -18.58
N GLY A 151 -1.80 -8.45 -17.54
CA GLY A 151 -2.10 -9.05 -16.25
C GLY A 151 -0.92 -9.10 -15.30
N ASN A 152 0.21 -8.45 -15.61
CA ASN A 152 1.32 -8.41 -14.66
C ASN A 152 1.00 -7.40 -13.56
N VAL A 153 1.22 -7.81 -12.31
CA VAL A 153 0.99 -6.99 -11.11
C VAL A 153 2.24 -6.97 -10.24
N LYS A 154 2.59 -5.77 -9.77
CA LYS A 154 3.70 -5.57 -8.83
C LYS A 154 3.23 -4.75 -7.64
N LEU A 155 3.62 -5.16 -6.44
CA LEU A 155 3.44 -4.38 -5.22
C LEU A 155 4.81 -3.94 -4.72
N THR A 156 5.01 -2.63 -4.62
CA THR A 156 6.26 -2.03 -4.16
C THR A 156 5.99 -1.13 -2.97
N LYS A 157 6.66 -1.40 -1.85
CA LYS A 157 6.56 -0.55 -0.66
C LYS A 157 7.09 0.83 -0.97
N ASP A 158 6.46 1.87 -0.40
CA ASP A 158 6.96 3.22 -0.56
C ASP A 158 8.42 3.35 -0.07
N GLY A 159 9.28 3.90 -0.93
CA GLY A 159 10.72 4.04 -0.67
C GLY A 159 11.58 2.83 -1.07
N ASP A 160 10.96 1.67 -1.33
CA ASP A 160 11.69 0.50 -1.80
C ASP A 160 11.85 0.54 -3.34
N VAL A 161 12.99 0.01 -3.81
CA VAL A 161 13.29 -0.08 -5.26
C VAL A 161 12.69 -1.32 -5.89
N PHE A 162 12.59 -2.41 -5.12
CA PHE A 162 12.15 -3.71 -5.60
C PHE A 162 10.76 -4.06 -5.06
N PRO A 163 9.90 -4.68 -5.87
CA PRO A 163 8.60 -5.13 -5.41
C PRO A 163 8.75 -6.26 -4.39
N PHE A 164 7.93 -6.24 -3.35
CA PHE A 164 7.83 -7.33 -2.38
C PHE A 164 6.88 -8.44 -2.88
N VAL A 165 6.03 -8.14 -3.87
CA VAL A 165 5.17 -9.10 -4.56
C VAL A 165 5.17 -8.81 -6.05
N GLU A 166 5.34 -9.86 -6.86
CA GLU A 166 5.06 -9.84 -8.30
C GLU A 166 4.23 -11.06 -8.68
N PHE A 167 3.17 -10.90 -9.45
CA PHE A 167 2.41 -12.04 -9.98
C PHE A 167 1.78 -11.68 -11.34
N LYS A 168 1.27 -12.69 -12.04
CA LYS A 168 0.56 -12.51 -13.30
C LYS A 168 -0.79 -13.20 -13.26
N ASP A 169 -1.83 -12.45 -13.57
CA ASP A 169 -3.16 -13.00 -13.84
C ASP A 169 -3.83 -12.22 -14.99
N PRO A 170 -3.95 -12.81 -16.19
CA PRO A 170 -4.62 -12.17 -17.32
C PRO A 170 -6.11 -11.86 -17.08
N LYS A 171 -6.75 -12.48 -16.08
CA LYS A 171 -8.17 -12.26 -15.77
C LYS A 171 -8.42 -11.21 -14.69
N ILE A 172 -7.38 -10.69 -14.06
CA ILE A 172 -7.54 -9.71 -12.97
C ILE A 172 -8.24 -8.46 -13.48
N SER A 173 -9.18 -7.96 -12.69
CA SER A 173 -9.85 -6.69 -12.95
C SER A 173 -9.82 -5.84 -11.70
N PHE A 174 -9.40 -4.58 -11.88
CA PHE A 174 -9.38 -3.56 -10.83
C PHE A 174 -10.47 -2.51 -11.07
N ASN A 175 -11.52 -2.80 -11.84
CA ASN A 175 -12.61 -1.83 -12.07
C ASN A 175 -13.24 -1.37 -10.74
N TYR A 176 -13.24 -2.27 -9.76
CA TYR A 176 -13.68 -2.01 -8.41
C TYR A 176 -12.68 -2.58 -7.41
N VAL A 177 -12.43 -1.83 -6.33
CA VAL A 177 -11.59 -2.27 -5.20
C VAL A 177 -12.45 -2.31 -3.95
N GLY A 178 -12.46 -3.45 -3.27
CA GLY A 178 -13.07 -3.64 -1.96
C GLY A 178 -12.01 -3.97 -0.91
N PHE A 179 -12.35 -3.74 0.35
CA PHE A 179 -11.47 -4.05 1.48
C PHE A 179 -12.26 -4.78 2.55
N CYS A 180 -11.66 -5.77 3.20
CA CYS A 180 -12.28 -6.46 4.33
C CYS A 180 -11.25 -6.75 5.41
N ASN A 181 -11.71 -7.17 6.59
CA ASN A 181 -10.84 -7.75 7.60
C ASN A 181 -11.12 -9.23 7.79
N TRP A 182 -10.16 -9.97 8.37
CA TRP A 182 -10.40 -11.32 8.86
C TRP A 182 -10.94 -11.30 10.30
N ASP A 183 -10.05 -11.34 11.29
CA ASP A 183 -10.32 -11.41 12.72
C ASP A 183 -10.03 -10.09 13.45
N VAL A 184 -9.15 -9.26 12.91
CA VAL A 184 -8.76 -7.96 13.48
C VAL A 184 -9.28 -6.79 12.67
N PRO A 185 -9.63 -5.64 13.26
CA PRO A 185 -9.94 -4.43 12.49
C PRO A 185 -8.77 -4.01 11.60
N ALA A 186 -9.09 -3.45 10.42
CA ALA A 186 -8.10 -2.89 9.51
C ALA A 186 -8.55 -1.53 9.00
N ILE A 187 -7.60 -0.63 8.81
CA ILE A 187 -7.81 0.68 8.17
C ILE A 187 -7.09 0.68 6.84
N TYR A 188 -7.82 1.02 5.79
CA TYR A 188 -7.32 1.10 4.43
C TYR A 188 -7.25 2.55 4.00
N PHE A 189 -6.10 2.93 3.47
CA PHE A 189 -5.86 4.21 2.81
C PHE A 189 -5.79 3.94 1.31
N PHE A 190 -6.60 4.60 0.49
CA PHE A 190 -6.70 4.29 -0.92
C PHE A 190 -6.93 5.54 -1.75
N ASP A 191 -6.79 5.42 -3.08
CA ASP A 191 -6.77 6.59 -3.98
C ASP A 191 -5.80 7.66 -3.46
N CYS A 192 -4.58 7.24 -3.11
CA CYS A 192 -3.57 8.11 -2.50
C CYS A 192 -2.75 8.85 -3.58
N PRO A 193 -2.38 10.12 -3.37
CA PRO A 193 -1.39 10.81 -4.21
C PRO A 193 -0.07 10.05 -4.22
N VAL A 194 0.52 9.84 -5.40
CA VAL A 194 1.83 9.16 -5.56
C VAL A 194 2.97 10.08 -5.13
N GLU A 195 2.85 11.37 -5.40
CA GLU A 195 3.73 12.39 -4.87
C GLU A 195 3.00 13.16 -3.76
N VAL A 196 3.61 13.21 -2.58
CA VAL A 196 3.10 14.04 -1.48
C VAL A 196 3.74 15.43 -1.60
N ASP A 197 2.99 16.43 -2.06
CA ASP A 197 3.47 17.82 -2.07
C ASP A 197 3.56 18.36 -0.64
N ARG A 198 4.76 18.25 -0.06
CA ARG A 198 5.06 18.70 1.32
C ARG A 198 4.97 20.22 1.51
N ARG A 199 4.86 21.02 0.43
CA ARG A 199 4.74 22.49 0.51
C ARG A 199 3.40 22.96 1.09
N VAL A 200 2.42 22.08 1.21
CA VAL A 200 1.12 22.39 1.84
C VAL A 200 1.25 22.47 3.37
N CYS A 201 2.18 21.72 3.97
CA CYS A 201 2.42 21.75 5.42
C CYS A 201 3.09 23.05 5.89
N ASP A 202 3.84 23.74 5.02
CA ASP A 202 4.52 25.00 5.35
C ASP A 202 3.56 26.20 5.46
N ARG A 203 2.28 26.05 5.08
CA ARG A 203 1.29 27.15 5.09
C ARG A 203 0.41 27.19 6.34
N LEU A 204 0.56 26.23 7.26
CA LEU A 204 -0.10 26.26 8.57
C LEU A 204 0.86 26.81 9.64
N VAL A 205 1.45 27.98 9.38
CA VAL A 205 1.94 28.82 10.47
C VAL A 205 0.74 29.57 11.00
N PHE A 206 0.20 29.10 12.13
CA PHE A 206 -0.74 29.91 12.91
C PHE A 206 -0.01 31.22 13.27
N THR A 207 -0.48 32.31 12.68
CA THR A 207 -0.10 33.68 13.08
C THR A 207 -1.02 34.14 14.19
#